data_AF-A0A8I1PYZ3-F1
#
_entry.id   AF-A0A8I1PYZ3-F1
#
_cell.length_a   1.000
_cell.length_b   1.000
_cell.length_c   1.000
_cell.angle_alpha   90.00
_cell.angle_beta   90.00
_cell.angle_gamma   90.00
#
_symmetry.space_group_name_H-M   'P 1'
#
loop_
_entity.id
_entity.type
_entity.pdbx_description
1 polymer ?
#
loop_
_entity_poly.entity_id
_entity_poly.type
_entity_poly.pdbx_seq_one_letter_code
_entity_poly.pdbx_strand_id
1 'polypeptide(L)'
;MKTTRYANNYRFPPAFIQRWTRICVWTLIAGVVVAAGAGAGGIALSDAADRNGDDSLSFLAFLVLLVAALGGVAVLFAFVTSAFLGGEAIARGAGWIGIGLIAGLLCVAVGAAVSPVVFGIGIGLSVLATIGFFIVGIRNRVPIWFGRDR
;
A
#
# COMPACT_ATOMS: atom_id res chain seq x y z
N MET A 1 5.35 37.90 -10.44
CA MET A 1 4.92 36.53 -10.07
C MET A 1 5.37 36.28 -8.63
N LYS A 2 4.44 36.30 -7.65
CA LYS A 2 4.78 36.03 -6.24
C LYS A 2 4.90 34.52 -6.06
N THR A 3 6.11 34.03 -5.84
CA THR A 3 6.34 32.65 -5.40
C THR A 3 5.86 32.53 -3.95
N THR A 4 4.68 31.97 -3.75
CA THR A 4 4.23 31.52 -2.43
C THR A 4 5.15 30.39 -1.98
N ARG A 5 6.25 30.73 -1.31
CA ARG A 5 7.02 29.77 -0.51
C ARG A 5 6.11 29.35 0.64
N TYR A 6 5.33 28.30 0.44
CA TYR A 6 4.80 27.52 1.55
C TYR A 6 6.01 27.15 2.42
N ALA A 7 6.00 27.61 3.68
CA ALA A 7 6.96 27.15 4.67
C ALA A 7 6.77 25.64 4.78
N ASN A 8 7.68 24.89 4.14
CA ASN A 8 7.61 23.45 4.09
C ASN A 8 7.93 22.93 5.49
N ASN A 9 6.91 22.74 6.34
CA ASN A 9 7.05 22.17 7.68
C ASN A 9 7.37 20.66 7.66
N TYR A 10 7.54 20.07 6.48
CA TYR A 10 7.94 18.68 6.32
C TYR A 10 9.46 18.52 6.45
N ARG A 11 9.88 17.42 7.08
CA ARG A 11 11.30 17.11 7.29
C ARG A 11 12.06 16.83 5.99
N PHE A 12 11.36 16.46 4.92
CA PHE A 12 11.97 16.15 3.63
C PHE A 12 11.88 17.32 2.64
N PRO A 13 12.92 17.50 1.78
CA PRO A 13 12.89 18.53 0.76
C PRO A 13 11.81 18.20 -0.31
N PRO A 14 11.17 19.21 -0.93
CA PRO A 14 10.11 19.00 -1.92
C PRO A 14 10.51 18.09 -3.09
N ALA A 15 11.76 18.20 -3.56
CA ALA A 15 12.28 17.36 -4.63
C ALA A 15 12.34 15.87 -4.25
N PHE A 16 12.62 15.55 -2.99
CA PHE A 16 12.61 14.17 -2.48
C PHE A 16 11.18 13.63 -2.44
N ILE A 17 10.23 14.42 -1.92
CA ILE A 17 8.81 14.04 -1.86
C ILE A 17 8.27 13.79 -3.28
N GLN A 18 8.53 14.69 -4.22
CA GLN A 18 8.09 14.54 -5.62
C GLN A 18 8.69 13.30 -6.28
N ARG A 19 9.99 13.04 -6.09
CA ARG A 19 10.67 11.86 -6.65
C ARG A 19 10.05 10.57 -6.13
N TRP A 20 9.90 10.44 -4.82
CA TRP A 20 9.36 9.23 -4.21
C TRP A 20 7.88 9.04 -4.46
N THR A 21 7.09 10.12 -4.48
CA THR A 21 5.69 10.07 -4.88
C THR A 21 5.57 9.54 -6.30
N ARG A 22 6.37 10.05 -7.24
CA ARG A 22 6.38 9.57 -8.62
C ARG A 22 6.75 8.09 -8.71
N ILE A 23 7.81 7.66 -8.01
CA ILE A 23 8.22 6.24 -7.98
C ILE A 23 7.08 5.38 -7.43
N CYS A 24 6.50 5.73 -6.28
CA CYS A 24 5.44 4.95 -5.66
C CYS A 24 4.17 4.90 -6.52
N VAL A 25 3.76 6.01 -7.13
CA VAL A 25 2.60 6.06 -8.03
C VAL A 25 2.80 5.18 -9.27
N TRP A 26 3.94 5.31 -9.96
CA TRP A 26 4.21 4.46 -11.13
C TRP A 26 4.33 2.99 -10.76
N THR A 27 4.98 2.68 -9.63
CA THR A 27 5.10 1.31 -9.13
C THR A 27 3.73 0.73 -8.76
N LEU A 28 2.84 1.55 -8.17
CA LEU A 28 1.49 1.15 -7.82
C LEU A 28 0.63 0.91 -9.07
N ILE A 29 0.68 1.81 -10.05
CA ILE A 29 -0.06 1.63 -11.31
C ILE A 29 0.43 0.38 -12.03
N ALA A 30 1.75 0.23 -12.23
CA ALA A 30 2.32 -0.93 -12.89
C ALA A 30 2.01 -2.22 -12.12
N GLY A 31 2.18 -2.21 -10.79
CA GLY A 31 1.91 -3.35 -9.94
C GLY A 31 0.44 -3.78 -9.96
N VAL A 32 -0.51 -2.83 -9.91
CA VAL A 32 -1.95 -3.13 -9.99
C VAL A 32 -2.31 -3.69 -11.37
N VAL A 33 -1.82 -3.08 -12.44
CA VAL A 33 -2.08 -3.55 -13.81
C VAL A 33 -1.55 -4.97 -14.02
N VAL A 34 -0.33 -5.25 -13.55
CA VAL A 34 0.29 -6.58 -13.64
C VAL A 34 -0.47 -7.58 -12.76
N ALA A 35 -0.76 -7.24 -11.50
CA ALA A 35 -1.44 -8.13 -10.56
C ALA A 35 -2.87 -8.45 -11.02
N ALA A 36 -3.64 -7.46 -11.45
CA ALA A 36 -5.01 -7.66 -11.91
C ALA A 36 -5.05 -8.36 -13.27
N GLY A 37 -4.22 -7.93 -14.22
CA GLY A 37 -4.18 -8.49 -15.58
C GLY A 37 -3.70 -9.94 -15.59
N ALA A 38 -2.54 -10.20 -14.97
CA ALA A 38 -2.02 -11.55 -14.84
C ALA A 38 -2.87 -12.39 -13.88
N GLY A 39 -3.40 -11.80 -12.79
CA GLY A 39 -4.27 -12.53 -11.87
C GLY A 39 -5.53 -13.06 -12.55
N ALA A 40 -6.24 -12.19 -13.29
CA ALA A 40 -7.42 -12.60 -14.06
C ALA A 40 -7.07 -13.62 -15.15
N GLY A 41 -5.98 -13.39 -15.89
CA GLY A 41 -5.52 -14.31 -16.93
C GLY A 41 -5.12 -15.69 -16.39
N GLY A 42 -4.41 -15.72 -15.26
CA GLY A 42 -3.99 -16.96 -14.60
C GLY A 42 -5.17 -17.76 -14.05
N ILE A 43 -6.18 -17.09 -13.46
CA ILE A 43 -7.41 -17.75 -13.02
C ILE A 43 -8.18 -18.34 -14.21
N ALA A 44 -8.34 -17.58 -15.29
CA ALA A 44 -9.03 -18.06 -16.49
C ALA A 44 -8.30 -19.24 -17.15
N LEU A 45 -6.97 -19.22 -17.19
CA LEU A 45 -6.14 -20.33 -17.68
C LEU A 45 -6.27 -21.57 -16.78
N SER A 46 -6.30 -21.39 -15.46
CA SER A 46 -6.47 -22.50 -14.50
C SER A 46 -7.84 -23.16 -14.69
N ASP A 47 -8.92 -22.39 -14.80
CA ASP A 47 -10.27 -22.92 -15.03
C ASP A 47 -10.39 -23.62 -16.40
N ALA A 48 -9.70 -23.12 -17.44
CA ALA A 48 -9.62 -23.80 -18.73
C ALA A 48 -8.81 -25.11 -18.66
N ALA A 49 -7.74 -25.15 -17.87
CA ALA A 49 -6.93 -26.35 -17.66
C ALA A 49 -7.75 -27.44 -16.95
N ASP A 50 -8.48 -27.08 -15.88
CA ASP A 50 -9.33 -28.00 -15.11
C ASP A 50 -10.44 -28.61 -15.96
N ARG A 51 -11.02 -27.84 -16.88
CA ARG A 51 -12.08 -28.33 -17.79
C ARG A 51 -11.57 -29.26 -18.88
N ASN A 52 -10.35 -29.04 -19.36
CA ASN A 52 -9.78 -29.77 -20.49
C ASN A 52 -8.83 -30.91 -20.06
N GLY A 53 -8.44 -30.97 -18.79
CA GLY A 53 -7.45 -31.92 -18.28
C GLY A 53 -6.05 -31.73 -18.90
N ASP A 54 -5.69 -30.48 -19.21
CA ASP A 54 -4.44 -30.14 -19.91
C ASP A 54 -3.37 -29.62 -18.94
N ASP A 55 -2.36 -30.45 -18.69
CA ASP A 55 -1.23 -30.15 -17.81
C ASP A 55 -0.39 -28.96 -18.31
N SER A 56 -0.35 -28.71 -19.62
CA SER A 56 0.40 -27.60 -20.20
C SER A 56 -0.23 -26.25 -19.87
N LEU A 57 -1.56 -26.18 -19.90
CA LEU A 57 -2.32 -25.00 -19.49
C LEU A 57 -2.21 -24.75 -17.99
N SER A 58 -2.15 -25.83 -17.20
CA SER A 58 -1.95 -25.76 -15.75
C SER A 58 -0.59 -25.12 -15.39
N PHE A 59 0.48 -25.53 -16.07
CA PHE A 59 1.81 -24.95 -15.90
C PHE A 59 1.84 -23.47 -16.33
N LEU A 60 1.18 -23.13 -17.45
CA LEU A 60 1.09 -21.75 -17.90
C LEU A 60 0.32 -20.88 -16.90
N ALA A 61 -0.82 -21.36 -16.38
CA ALA A 61 -1.60 -20.68 -15.36
C ALA A 61 -0.76 -20.35 -14.13
N PHE A 62 0.04 -21.31 -13.65
CA PHE A 62 0.98 -21.11 -12.54
C PHE A 62 1.98 -19.98 -12.83
N LEU A 63 2.62 -19.98 -14.02
CA LEU A 63 3.57 -18.92 -14.38
C LEU A 63 2.92 -17.54 -14.43
N VAL A 64 1.70 -17.46 -14.96
CA VAL A 64 0.96 -16.19 -15.03
C VAL A 64 0.54 -15.71 -13.63
N LEU A 65 0.09 -16.61 -12.75
CA LEU A 65 -0.20 -16.28 -11.35
C LEU A 65 1.04 -15.85 -10.57
N LEU A 66 2.22 -16.41 -10.89
CA LEU A 66 3.49 -15.97 -10.32
C LEU A 66 3.82 -14.53 -10.74
N VAL A 67 3.57 -14.16 -11.99
CA VAL A 67 3.67 -12.76 -12.45
C VAL A 67 2.68 -11.85 -11.71
N ALA A 68 1.46 -12.33 -11.46
CA ALA A 68 0.48 -11.59 -10.67
C ALA A 68 0.97 -11.34 -9.23
N ALA A 69 1.59 -12.35 -8.60
CA ALA A 69 2.18 -12.23 -7.27
C ALA A 69 3.31 -11.19 -7.24
N LEU A 70 4.17 -11.15 -8.26
CA LEU A 70 5.20 -10.11 -8.40
C LEU A 70 4.59 -8.70 -8.52
N GLY A 71 3.48 -8.55 -9.26
CA GLY A 71 2.69 -7.33 -9.30
C GLY A 71 2.18 -6.93 -7.91
N GLY A 72 1.65 -7.89 -7.15
CA GLY A 72 1.22 -7.69 -5.76
C GLY A 72 2.35 -7.23 -4.83
N VAL A 73 3.55 -7.78 -4.97
CA VAL A 73 4.74 -7.35 -4.22
C VAL A 73 5.11 -5.90 -4.56
N ALA A 74 5.04 -5.49 -5.83
CA ALA A 74 5.31 -4.12 -6.23
C ALA A 74 4.29 -3.14 -5.60
N VAL A 75 3.01 -3.51 -5.57
CA VAL A 75 1.97 -2.73 -4.90
C VAL A 75 2.25 -2.61 -3.40
N LEU A 76 2.61 -3.72 -2.75
CA LEU A 76 2.95 -3.71 -1.33
C LEU A 76 4.16 -2.81 -1.05
N PHE A 77 5.20 -2.90 -1.87
CA PHE A 77 6.37 -2.02 -1.76
C PHE A 77 5.99 -0.54 -1.85
N ALA A 78 5.14 -0.17 -2.82
CA ALA A 78 4.68 1.20 -2.97
C ALA A 78 3.92 1.69 -1.73
N PHE A 79 3.03 0.87 -1.17
CA PHE A 79 2.27 1.20 0.04
C PHE A 79 3.15 1.31 1.29
N VAL A 80 4.02 0.33 1.54
CA VAL A 80 4.93 0.34 2.70
C VAL A 80 5.86 1.55 2.65
N THR A 81 6.44 1.81 1.48
CA THR A 81 7.35 2.95 1.29
C THR A 81 6.61 4.27 1.48
N SER A 82 5.41 4.41 0.91
CA SER A 82 4.59 5.63 1.06
C SER A 82 4.16 5.86 2.52
N ALA A 83 3.72 4.81 3.21
CA ALA A 83 3.28 4.90 4.60
C ALA A 83 4.45 5.24 5.53
N PHE A 84 5.62 4.62 5.31
CA PHE A 84 6.82 4.90 6.09
C PHE A 84 7.32 6.35 5.86
N LEU A 85 7.49 6.75 4.60
CA LEU A 85 7.96 8.10 4.27
C LEU A 85 6.95 9.18 4.68
N GLY A 86 5.65 8.91 4.55
CA GLY A 86 4.58 9.81 5.01
C GLY A 86 4.63 10.02 6.52
N GLY A 87 4.83 8.95 7.30
CA GLY A 87 5.01 9.06 8.75
C GLY A 87 6.29 9.80 9.14
N GLU A 88 7.43 9.47 8.53
CA GLU A 88 8.71 10.14 8.78
C GLU A 88 8.71 11.62 8.41
N ALA A 89 7.92 12.01 7.40
CA ALA A 89 7.76 13.40 6.99
C ALA A 89 7.11 14.25 8.09
N ILE A 90 6.20 13.65 8.88
CA ILE A 90 5.48 14.29 9.99
C ILE A 90 6.34 14.31 11.25
N ALA A 91 6.84 13.15 11.68
CA ALA A 91 7.64 13.04 12.89
C ALA A 91 8.63 11.88 12.80
N ARG A 92 9.78 12.04 13.47
CA ARG A 92 10.78 10.98 13.56
C ARG A 92 10.20 9.78 14.30
N GLY A 93 10.27 8.61 13.68
CA GLY A 93 9.72 7.36 14.19
C GLY A 93 8.26 7.10 13.82
N ALA A 94 7.52 8.08 13.28
CA ALA A 94 6.12 7.85 12.89
C ALA A 94 5.98 6.95 11.65
N GLY A 95 7.05 6.74 10.89
CA GLY A 95 7.07 5.78 9.79
C GLY A 95 6.72 4.36 10.24
N TRP A 96 7.10 3.97 11.47
CA TRP A 96 6.77 2.66 12.03
C TRP A 96 5.26 2.50 12.30
N ILE A 97 4.55 3.58 12.60
CA ILE A 97 3.09 3.57 12.73
C ILE A 97 2.46 3.29 11.35
N GLY A 98 3.04 3.86 10.29
CA GLY A 98 2.66 3.56 8.90
C GLY A 98 2.86 2.10 8.53
N ILE A 99 4.01 1.52 8.87
CA ILE A 99 4.26 0.09 8.67
C ILE A 99 3.25 -0.75 9.45
N GLY A 100 2.98 -0.40 10.71
CA GLY A 100 1.97 -1.07 11.54
C GLY A 100 0.58 -1.03 10.91
N LEU A 101 0.18 0.09 10.29
CA LEU A 101 -1.09 0.20 9.58
C LEU A 101 -1.16 -0.77 8.39
N ILE A 102 -0.10 -0.81 7.56
CA ILE A 102 -0.05 -1.73 6.41
C ILE A 102 -0.05 -3.19 6.88
N ALA A 103 0.70 -3.52 7.94
CA ALA A 103 0.69 -4.85 8.53
C ALA A 103 -0.71 -5.24 9.05
N GLY A 104 -1.42 -4.32 9.71
CA GLY A 104 -2.81 -4.51 10.13
C GLY A 104 -3.74 -4.78 8.96
N LEU A 105 -3.67 -3.97 7.90
CA LEU A 105 -4.47 -4.14 6.69
C LEU A 105 -4.18 -5.48 5.98
N LEU A 106 -2.91 -5.89 5.93
CA LEU A 106 -2.54 -7.22 5.42
C LEU A 106 -3.10 -8.34 6.29
N CYS A 107 -3.05 -8.22 7.62
CA CYS A 107 -3.65 -9.19 8.53
C CYS A 107 -5.18 -9.26 8.37
N VAL A 108 -5.85 -8.14 8.09
CA VAL A 108 -7.29 -8.12 7.75
C VAL A 108 -7.53 -8.86 6.43
N ALA A 109 -6.78 -8.52 5.38
CA ALA A 109 -6.96 -9.11 4.05
C ALA A 109 -6.69 -10.63 4.06
N VAL A 110 -5.60 -11.07 4.68
CA VAL A 110 -5.24 -12.51 4.80
C VAL A 110 -6.11 -13.20 5.83
N GLY A 111 -6.38 -12.57 6.97
CA GLY A 111 -7.17 -13.13 8.06
C GLY A 111 -8.60 -13.45 7.64
N ALA A 112 -9.19 -12.66 6.74
CA ALA A 112 -10.49 -12.94 6.17
C ALA A 112 -10.56 -14.31 5.44
N ALA A 113 -9.43 -14.78 4.89
CA ALA A 113 -9.34 -16.08 4.21
C ALA A 113 -8.83 -17.21 5.13
N VAL A 114 -8.09 -16.89 6.20
CA VAL A 114 -7.35 -17.89 6.99
C VAL A 114 -7.96 -18.14 8.38
N SER A 115 -8.27 -17.09 9.15
CA SER A 115 -8.72 -17.26 10.53
C SER A 115 -9.38 -15.99 11.10
N PRO A 116 -10.53 -16.13 11.81
CA PRO A 116 -11.17 -15.02 12.51
C PRO A 116 -10.27 -14.33 13.55
N VAL A 117 -9.33 -15.07 14.14
CA VAL A 117 -8.38 -14.52 15.13
C VAL A 117 -7.39 -13.57 14.44
N VAL A 118 -6.81 -13.99 13.31
CA VAL A 118 -5.88 -13.16 12.53
C VAL A 118 -6.58 -11.91 12.00
N PHE A 119 -7.84 -12.07 11.56
CA PHE A 119 -8.68 -10.96 11.15
C PHE A 119 -8.90 -9.94 12.30
N GLY A 120 -9.25 -10.43 13.49
CA GLY A 120 -9.42 -9.60 14.69
C GLY A 120 -8.14 -8.86 15.11
N ILE A 121 -6.99 -9.54 15.04
CA ILE A 121 -5.67 -8.91 15.28
C ILE A 121 -5.42 -7.80 14.26
N GLY A 122 -5.71 -8.06 12.98
CA GLY A 122 -5.57 -7.08 11.92
C GLY A 122 -6.39 -5.81 12.16
N ILE A 123 -7.67 -5.95 12.54
CA ILE A 123 -8.53 -4.82 12.89
C ILE A 123 -7.93 -4.04 14.05
N GLY A 124 -7.54 -4.72 15.13
CA GLY A 124 -6.95 -4.08 16.30
C GLY A 124 -5.70 -3.27 15.96
N LEU A 125 -4.80 -3.85 15.16
CA LEU A 125 -3.59 -3.19 14.68
C LEU A 125 -3.89 -1.95 13.82
N SER A 126 -4.84 -2.05 12.88
CA SER A 126 -5.23 -0.93 12.02
C SER A 126 -5.85 0.23 12.83
N VAL A 127 -6.71 -0.08 13.80
CA VAL A 127 -7.32 0.92 14.69
C VAL A 127 -6.25 1.60 15.55
N LEU A 128 -5.36 0.83 16.19
CA LEU A 128 -4.28 1.39 17.01
C LEU A 128 -3.32 2.25 16.19
N ALA A 129 -2.96 1.82 14.98
CA ALA A 129 -2.12 2.61 14.07
C ALA A 129 -2.79 3.91 13.65
N THR A 130 -4.11 3.88 13.37
CA THR A 130 -4.90 5.08 13.04
C THR A 130 -4.92 6.07 14.20
N ILE A 131 -5.17 5.59 15.43
CA ILE A 131 -5.10 6.41 16.65
C ILE A 131 -3.68 6.97 16.83
N GLY A 132 -2.65 6.17 16.59
CA GLY A 132 -1.25 6.59 16.64
C GLY A 132 -0.95 7.76 15.69
N PHE A 133 -1.41 7.66 14.44
CA PHE A 133 -1.29 8.76 13.47
C PHE A 133 -2.03 10.01 13.91
N PHE A 134 -3.21 9.86 14.50
CA PHE A 134 -3.99 10.99 15.00
C PHE A 134 -3.27 11.72 16.14
N ILE A 135 -2.74 10.97 17.12
CA ILE A 135 -1.95 11.51 18.25
C ILE A 135 -0.70 12.23 17.73
N VAL A 136 0.03 11.62 16.79
CA VAL A 136 1.21 12.24 16.17
C VAL A 136 0.82 13.51 15.41
N GLY A 137 -0.30 13.52 14.70
CA GLY A 137 -0.82 14.68 13.98
C GLY A 137 -1.11 15.86 14.91
N ILE A 138 -1.81 15.62 16.02
CA ILE A 138 -2.10 16.64 17.04
C ILE A 138 -0.80 17.17 17.64
N ARG A 139 0.12 16.29 18.05
CA ARG A 139 1.36 16.69 18.72
C ARG A 139 2.26 17.54 17.82
N ASN A 140 2.34 17.21 16.53
CA ASN A 140 3.19 17.93 15.58
C ASN A 140 2.48 19.12 14.92
N ARG A 141 1.25 19.43 15.34
CA ARG A 141 0.42 20.53 14.79
C ARG A 141 0.40 20.51 13.27
N VAL A 142 0.33 19.31 12.68
CA VAL A 142 0.19 19.17 11.24
C VAL A 142 -1.11 19.88 10.88
N PRO A 143 -1.10 20.86 9.96
CA PRO A 143 -2.33 21.51 9.56
C PRO A 143 -3.24 20.45 8.94
N ILE A 144 -4.22 19.98 9.70
CA ILE A 144 -5.30 19.16 9.19
C ILE A 144 -6.15 20.16 8.42
N TRP A 145 -5.98 20.17 7.10
CA TRP A 145 -6.80 20.97 6.21
C TRP A 145 -8.24 20.41 6.23
N PHE A 146 -8.95 20.65 7.32
CA PHE A 146 -10.40 20.70 7.28
C PHE A 146 -10.72 21.94 6.47
N GLY A 147 -11.23 21.77 5.26
CA GLY A 147 -11.50 22.84 4.29
C GLY A 147 -11.94 24.15 4.94
N ARG A 148 -10.96 25.05 5.11
CA ARG A 148 -11.03 26.46 5.48
C ARG A 148 -9.58 26.92 5.45
N ASP A 149 -9.17 27.91 4.67
CA ASP A 149 -9.87 29.10 4.25
C ASP A 149 -9.36 29.56 2.87
N ARG A 150 -10.33 29.92 2.01
CA ARG A 150 -10.26 30.85 0.86
C ARG A 150 -9.65 30.33 -0.45
#